data_AF-A0A7C4WA23-F1
#
_entry.id   AF-A0A7C4WA23-F1
#
_cell.length_a   1.000
_cell.length_b   1.000
_cell.length_c   1.000
_cell.angle_alpha   90.00
_cell.angle_beta   90.00
_cell.angle_gamma   90.00
#
_symmetry.space_group_name_H-M   'P 1'
#
loop_
_entity.id
_entity.type
_entity.pdbx_description
1 polymer ?
#
loop_
_entity_poly.entity_id
_entity_poly.type
_entity_poly.pdbx_seq_one_letter_code
_entity_poly.pdbx_strand_id
1 'polypeptide(L)'
;MIFEMPSCGGCRTCEMVCSFHHKGLFEPSVSSIKILERESGPGFNVWLLEETGMDGIACDGCPGLEEPFCVEYCREKEDLRSFLDALKKKRE
;
A
#
# COMPACT_ATOMS: atom_id res chain seq x y z
N MET A 1 0.41 3.44 -9.32
CA MET A 1 -0.79 4.28 -9.10
C MET A 1 -0.71 5.04 -7.78
N ILE A 2 -0.92 6.36 -7.79
CA ILE A 2 -0.88 7.21 -6.58
C ILE A 2 -2.29 7.68 -6.23
N PHE A 3 -2.65 7.61 -4.95
CA PHE A 3 -3.94 8.04 -4.40
C PHE A 3 -3.71 9.02 -3.25
N GLU A 4 -4.57 10.03 -3.13
CA GLU A 4 -4.58 10.87 -1.93
C GLU A 4 -5.37 10.17 -0.82
N MET A 5 -4.80 10.08 0.38
CA MET A 5 -5.46 9.51 1.55
C MET A 5 -5.38 10.50 2.73
N PRO A 6 -6.29 11.49 2.80
CA PRO A 6 -6.27 12.53 3.83
C PRO A 6 -6.37 11.99 5.27
N SER A 7 -6.97 10.81 5.44
CA SER A 7 -7.10 10.09 6.72
C SER A 7 -5.81 9.39 7.15
N CYS A 8 -4.86 9.15 6.24
CA CYS A 8 -3.64 8.43 6.54
C CYS A 8 -2.80 9.17 7.59
N GLY A 9 -2.40 8.46 8.66
CA GLY A 9 -1.54 9.01 9.71
C GLY A 9 -0.04 8.84 9.49
N GLY A 10 0.39 8.25 8.37
CA GLY A 10 1.81 8.12 8.05
C GLY A 10 2.59 7.07 8.85
N CYS A 11 1.93 6.11 9.50
CA CYS A 11 2.59 5.15 10.40
C CYS A 11 3.46 4.09 9.72
N ARG A 12 3.35 3.93 8.39
CA ARG A 12 4.13 3.00 7.55
C ARG A 12 3.99 1.50 7.89
N THR A 13 3.06 1.11 8.77
CA THR A 13 2.76 -0.31 9.06
C THR A 13 2.40 -1.09 7.79
N CYS A 14 1.65 -0.47 6.87
CA CYS A 14 1.32 -1.09 5.58
C CYS A 14 2.56 -1.40 4.72
N GLU A 15 3.61 -0.56 4.75
CA GLU A 15 4.88 -0.84 4.07
C GLU A 15 5.60 -2.03 4.71
N MET A 16 5.57 -2.10 6.06
CA MET A 16 6.21 -3.16 6.84
C MET A 16 5.55 -4.53 6.61
N VAL A 17 4.23 -4.63 6.70
CA VAL A 17 3.54 -5.92 6.51
C VAL A 17 3.54 -6.35 5.04
N CYS A 18 3.57 -5.40 4.10
CA CYS A 18 3.69 -5.70 2.68
C CYS A 18 5.08 -6.23 2.32
N SER A 19 6.16 -5.63 2.86
CA SER A 19 7.51 -6.17 2.67
C SER A 19 7.66 -7.56 3.30
N PHE A 20 7.03 -7.80 4.45
CA PHE A 20 6.99 -9.12 5.07
C PHE A 20 6.27 -10.15 4.20
N HIS A 21 5.13 -9.80 3.60
CA HIS A 21 4.45 -10.67 2.63
C HIS A 21 5.35 -11.07 1.45
N HIS A 22 6.07 -10.11 0.85
CA HIS A 22 6.87 -10.40 -0.34
C HIS A 22 8.20 -11.12 -0.07
N LYS A 23 8.85 -10.82 1.06
CA LYS A 23 10.23 -11.27 1.32
C LYS A 23 10.45 -11.91 2.70
N GLY A 24 9.45 -11.90 3.57
CA GLY A 24 9.63 -12.31 4.98
C GLY A 24 10.51 -11.35 5.77
N LEU A 25 10.71 -10.12 5.29
CA LEU A 25 11.59 -9.11 5.87
C LEU A 25 10.80 -7.84 6.19
N PHE A 26 11.20 -7.16 7.25
CA PHE A 26 10.63 -5.89 7.69
C PHE A 26 11.39 -4.71 7.07
N GLU A 27 11.36 -4.62 5.74
CA GLU A 27 12.16 -3.70 4.93
C GLU A 27 11.24 -2.88 4.00
N PRO A 28 10.86 -1.66 4.38
CA PRO A 28 9.95 -0.84 3.56
C PRO A 28 10.42 -0.63 2.13
N SER A 29 11.73 -0.69 1.83
CA SER A 29 12.23 -0.50 0.46
C SER A 29 11.70 -1.55 -0.53
N VAL A 30 11.39 -2.77 -0.08
CA VAL A 30 10.85 -3.84 -0.94
C VAL A 30 9.32 -3.91 -0.96
N SER A 31 8.62 -3.04 -0.22
CA SER A 31 7.15 -3.02 -0.20
C SER A 31 6.56 -2.59 -1.55
N SER A 32 5.34 -3.06 -1.81
CA SER A 32 4.55 -2.66 -2.99
C SER A 32 3.67 -1.43 -2.75
N ILE A 33 3.55 -1.00 -1.50
CA ILE A 33 2.82 0.20 -1.08
C ILE A 33 3.82 1.17 -0.46
N LYS A 34 3.73 2.45 -0.85
CA LYS A 34 4.56 3.54 -0.33
C LYS A 34 3.72 4.65 0.24
N ILE A 35 4.18 5.18 1.38
CA ILE A 35 3.57 6.35 2.00
C ILE A 35 4.45 7.57 1.69
N LEU A 36 3.88 8.50 0.93
CA LEU A 36 4.54 9.71 0.44
C LEU A 36 3.93 10.93 1.12
N GLU A 37 4.79 11.86 1.54
CA GLU A 37 4.32 13.13 2.09
C GLU A 37 3.55 13.93 1.04
N ARG A 38 2.53 14.66 1.49
CA ARG A 38 1.81 15.61 0.65
C ARG A 38 2.47 16.98 0.76
N GLU A 39 2.67 17.63 -0.37
CA GLU A 39 3.15 19.02 -0.40
C GLU A 39 2.09 20.00 0.12
N SER A 40 0.80 19.64 0.04
CA SER A 40 -0.30 20.47 0.54
C SER A 40 -1.43 19.64 1.14
N GLY A 41 -2.03 20.17 2.20
CA GLY A 41 -3.16 19.57 2.90
C GLY A 41 -2.77 18.48 3.91
N PRO A 42 -3.77 17.97 4.66
CA PRO A 42 -3.55 16.90 5.63
C PRO A 42 -3.39 15.53 4.97
N GLY A 43 -2.79 14.60 5.71
CA GLY A 43 -2.64 13.19 5.34
C GLY A 43 -1.48 12.93 4.39
N PHE A 44 -1.54 11.79 3.71
CA PHE A 44 -0.44 11.27 2.88
C PHE A 44 -0.96 10.81 1.52
N ASN A 45 -0.04 10.74 0.57
CA ASN A 45 -0.27 10.03 -0.68
C ASN A 45 0.12 8.56 -0.49
N VAL A 46 -0.72 7.67 -1.01
CA VAL A 46 -0.48 6.23 -1.04
C VAL A 46 -0.12 5.85 -2.47
N TRP A 47 1.09 5.37 -2.67
CA TRP A 47 1.55 4.88 -3.96
C TRP A 47 1.58 3.36 -3.97
N LEU A 48 0.75 2.74 -4.80
CA LEU A 48 0.86 1.32 -5.13
C LEU A 48 1.76 1.15 -6.36
N LEU A 49 2.76 0.28 -6.25
CA LEU A 49 3.66 -0.09 -7.33
C LEU A 49 2.96 -1.05 -8.31
N GLU A 50 2.95 -0.68 -9.58
CA GLU A 50 2.40 -1.52 -10.66
C GLU A 50 3.46 -2.41 -11.30
N GLU A 51 4.74 -2.04 -11.18
CA GLU A 51 5.89 -2.75 -11.72
C GLU A 51 6.98 -2.92 -10.66
N THR A 52 7.74 -4.02 -10.75
CA THR A 52 8.88 -4.26 -9.87
C THR A 52 10.08 -3.48 -10.38
N GLY A 53 10.75 -2.75 -9.50
CA GLY A 53 11.88 -1.90 -9.85
C GLY A 53 12.66 -1.41 -8.64
N MET A 54 13.29 -0.24 -8.77
CA MET A 54 14.10 0.35 -7.70
C MET A 54 13.27 0.74 -6.46
N ASP A 55 12.01 1.11 -6.67
CA ASP A 55 11.12 1.53 -5.59
C ASP A 55 10.53 0.36 -4.81
N GLY A 56 10.61 -0.88 -5.33
CA GLY A 56 10.09 -2.06 -4.65
C GLY A 56 9.50 -3.08 -5.61
N ILE A 57 8.66 -3.95 -5.05
CA ILE A 57 8.01 -5.05 -5.78
C ILE A 57 6.64 -4.59 -6.27
N ALA A 58 6.17 -5.11 -7.40
CA ALA A 58 4.81 -4.85 -7.85
C ALA A 58 3.78 -5.47 -6.89
N CYS A 59 2.68 -4.75 -6.64
CA CYS A 59 1.59 -5.28 -5.82
C CYS A 59 0.94 -6.49 -6.49
N ASP A 60 0.95 -7.63 -5.80
CA ASP A 60 0.37 -8.90 -6.22
C ASP A 60 -1.06 -9.13 -5.70
N GLY A 61 -1.60 -8.16 -4.94
CA GLY A 61 -2.92 -8.27 -4.32
C GLY A 61 -2.99 -9.28 -3.16
N CYS A 62 -1.84 -9.71 -2.63
CA CYS A 62 -1.72 -10.67 -1.53
C CYS A 62 -2.54 -11.95 -1.75
N PRO A 63 -2.17 -12.79 -2.74
CA PRO A 63 -2.96 -13.95 -3.12
C PRO A 63 -3.09 -14.95 -1.97
N GLY A 64 -4.29 -15.53 -1.83
CA GLY A 64 -4.57 -16.56 -0.82
C GLY A 64 -4.89 -16.01 0.59
N LEU A 65 -4.82 -14.70 0.79
CA LEU A 65 -5.33 -14.06 2.01
C LEU A 65 -6.79 -13.65 1.82
N GLU A 66 -7.57 -13.71 2.90
CA GLU A 66 -8.94 -13.17 2.94
C GLU A 66 -8.93 -11.65 2.75
N GLU A 67 -7.95 -10.98 3.35
CA GLU A 67 -7.71 -9.54 3.24
C GLU A 67 -6.21 -9.28 3.03
N PRO A 68 -5.80 -8.35 2.15
CA PRO A 68 -4.41 -7.94 2.05
C PRO A 68 -3.89 -7.40 3.39
N PHE A 69 -2.68 -7.80 3.80
CA PHE A 69 -2.11 -7.35 5.08
C PHE A 69 -2.06 -5.83 5.22
N CYS A 70 -1.79 -5.10 4.14
CA CYS A 70 -1.78 -3.64 4.18
C CYS A 70 -3.12 -3.06 4.65
N VAL A 71 -4.25 -3.71 4.32
CA VAL A 71 -5.59 -3.33 4.79
C VAL A 71 -5.86 -3.86 6.19
N GLU A 72 -5.53 -5.13 6.47
CA GLU A 72 -5.75 -5.76 7.78
C GLU A 72 -5.15 -4.95 8.93
N TYR A 73 -3.92 -4.46 8.74
CA TYR A 73 -3.17 -3.72 9.77
C TYR A 73 -3.29 -2.19 9.65
N CYS A 74 -4.04 -1.67 8.68
CA CYS A 74 -4.27 -0.23 8.58
C CYS A 74 -5.33 0.22 9.58
N ARG A 75 -5.07 1.30 10.30
CA ARG A 75 -6.10 1.94 11.15
C ARG A 75 -7.27 2.47 10.32
N GLU A 76 -6.97 3.00 9.14
CA GLU A 76 -7.90 3.58 8.16
C GLU A 76 -8.22 2.58 7.03
N LYS A 77 -8.46 1.32 7.39
CA LYS A 77 -8.58 0.20 6.46
C LYS A 77 -9.63 0.37 5.36
N GLU A 78 -10.76 1.00 5.65
CA GLU A 78 -11.85 1.14 4.68
C GLU A 78 -11.46 2.06 3.52
N ASP A 79 -10.79 3.18 3.83
CA ASP A 79 -10.27 4.10 2.83
C ASP A 79 -9.21 3.41 1.96
N LEU A 80 -8.28 2.68 2.58
CA LEU A 80 -7.23 1.94 1.85
C LEU A 80 -7.84 0.85 0.96
N ARG A 81 -8.86 0.12 1.43
CA ARG A 81 -9.56 -0.92 0.67
C ARG A 81 -10.20 -0.34 -0.60
N SER A 82 -10.83 0.83 -0.49
CA SER A 82 -11.46 1.49 -1.64
C SER A 82 -10.47 1.77 -2.79
N PHE A 83 -9.21 2.12 -2.48
CA PHE A 83 -8.17 2.34 -3.47
C PHE A 83 -7.65 1.03 -4.09
N LEU A 84 -7.55 -0.04 -3.30
CA LEU A 84 -7.18 -1.36 -3.83
C LEU A 84 -8.25 -1.92 -4.77
N ASP A 85 -9.52 -1.74 -4.45
CA ASP A 85 -10.62 -2.18 -5.32
C ASP A 85 -10.65 -1.42 -6.65
N ALA A 86 -10.31 -0.12 -6.64
CA ALA A 86 -10.14 0.66 -7.86
C ALA A 86 -8.98 0.13 -8.73
N LEU A 87 -7.90 -0.33 -8.11
CA LEU A 87 -6.76 -0.94 -8.82
C LEU A 87 -7.12 -2.32 -9.40
N LYS A 88 -7.88 -3.16 -8.68
CA LYS A 88 -8.38 -4.45 -9.20
C LYS A 88 -9.20 -4.24 -10.48
N LYS A 89 -10.16 -3.32 -10.45
CA LYS A 89 -11.01 -2.97 -11.61
C LYS A 89 -10.22 -2.48 -12.84
N LYS A 90 -9.05 -1.86 -12.64
CA LYS A 90 -8.18 -1.39 -13.73
C LYS A 90 -7.38 -2.53 -14.38
N ARG A 91 -7.18 -3.65 -13.67
CA ARG A 91 -6.42 -4.81 -14.11
C ARG A 91 -7.28 -5.90 -14.78
N GLU A 92 -8.61 -5.76 -14.69
CA GLU A 92 -9.62 -6.55 -15.42
C GLU A 92 -9.82 -6.01 -16.84
#